data_AF-A0A914Y771-F1
#
_entry.id   AF-A0A914Y771-F1
#
_cell.length_a   1.000
_cell.length_b   1.000
_cell.length_c   1.000
_cell.angle_alpha   90.00
_cell.angle_beta   90.00
_cell.angle_gamma   90.00
#
_symmetry.space_group_name_H-M   'P 1'
#
loop_
_entity.id
_entity.type
_entity.pdbx_description
1 polymer ?
#
loop_
_entity_poly.entity_id
_entity_poly.type
_entity_poly.pdbx_seq_one_letter_code
_entity_poly.pdbx_strand_id
1 'polypeptide(L)' 'MYELYTGCTLFQTHENKEHLAMMERILGTIPYRMARKTKVRYFSHGKLDCEQRTLDYVREHCKPLRVSILCI' A
#
# COMPACT_ATOMS: atom_id res chain seq x y z
N MET A 1 -7.03 -14.90 4.15
CA MET A 1 -7.79 -15.31 2.94
C MET A 1 -6.97 -15.10 1.67
N TYR A 2 -6.43 -13.91 1.36
CA TYR A 2 -5.63 -13.68 0.15
C TYR A 2 -4.45 -14.67 0.00
N GLU A 3 -3.58 -14.76 1.01
CA GLU A 3 -2.44 -15.68 1.03
C GLU A 3 -2.82 -17.15 0.83
N LEU A 4 -3.97 -17.56 1.36
CA LEU A 4 -4.49 -18.92 1.20
C LEU A 4 -5.01 -19.17 -0.22
N TYR A 5 -5.45 -18.12 -0.92
CA TYR A 5 -6.00 -18.20 -2.26
C TYR A 5 -4.92 -18.12 -3.35
N THR A 6 -3.88 -17.31 -3.12
CA THR A 6 -2.84 -17.04 -4.12
C THR A 6 -1.50 -17.72 -3.83
N GLY A 7 -1.27 -18.19 -2.60
CA GLY A 7 0.02 -18.72 -2.17
C GLY A 7 1.12 -17.66 -1.98
N CYS A 8 0.78 -16.37 -2.09
CA CYS A 8 1.73 -15.26 -1.95
C CYS A 8 1.26 -14.27 -0.88
N THR A 9 2.22 -13.67 -0.16
CA THR A 9 1.94 -12.63 0.84
C THR A 9 1.37 -11.38 0.17
N LEU A 10 0.35 -10.78 0.78
CA LEU A 10 -0.31 -9.59 0.23
C LEU A 10 0.55 -8.34 0.42
N PHE A 11 1.28 -8.28 1.54
CA PHE A 11 2.16 -7.19 1.90
C PHE A 11 3.51 -7.78 2.32
N GLN A 12 4.51 -7.69 1.45
CA GLN A 12 5.86 -8.20 1.72
C GLN A 12 6.81 -7.04 2.00
N THR A 13 6.84 -6.55 3.24
CA THR A 13 7.58 -5.34 3.61
C THR A 13 7.98 -5.34 5.08
N HIS A 14 9.08 -4.64 5.39
CA HIS A 14 9.60 -4.48 6.74
C HIS A 14 9.53 -3.03 7.26
N GLU A 15 9.09 -2.07 6.43
CA GLU A 15 9.03 -0.65 6.77
C GLU A 15 7.61 -0.11 6.77
N ASN A 16 7.25 0.64 7.82
CA ASN A 16 5.89 1.19 7.98
C ASN A 16 5.45 2.08 6.81
N LYS A 17 6.37 2.91 6.28
CA LYS A 17 6.05 3.85 5.20
C LYS A 17 5.83 3.12 3.87
N GLU A 18 6.66 2.12 3.58
CA GLU A 18 6.49 1.24 2.43
C GLU A 18 5.19 0.42 2.52
N HIS A 19 4.87 -0.09 3.70
CA HIS A 19 3.64 -0.82 3.94
C HIS A 19 2.39 0.04 3.69
N LEU A 20 2.39 1.30 4.12
CA LEU A 20 1.32 2.25 3.80
C LEU A 20 1.23 2.52 2.29
N ALA A 21 2.36 2.58 1.58
CA ALA A 21 2.37 2.78 0.13
C ALA A 21 1.78 1.57 -0.62
N MET A 22 2.11 0.35 -0.20
CA MET A 22 1.48 -0.86 -0.74
C MET A 22 -0.03 -0.88 -0.50
N MET A 23 -0.46 -0.52 0.72
CA MET A 23 -1.88 -0.42 1.04
C MET A 23 -2.58 0.58 0.12
N GLU A 24 -1.98 1.76 -0.10
CA GLU A 24 -2.56 2.77 -0.99
C GLU A 24 -2.68 2.27 -2.43
N ARG A 25 -1.73 1.46 -2.90
CA ARG A 25 -1.73 0.86 -4.24
C ARG A 25 -2.75 -0.26 -4.40
N ILE A 26 -2.84 -1.15 -3.42
CA ILE A 26 -3.67 -2.37 -3.47
C ILE A 26 -5.14 -2.07 -3.17
N LEU A 27 -5.38 -1.25 -2.13
CA LEU A 27 -6.71 -0.95 -1.59
C LEU A 27 -7.26 0.40 -2.04
N GLY A 28 -6.40 1.32 -2.49
CA GLY A 28 -6.75 2.69 -2.86
C GLY A 28 -6.36 3.71 -1.79
N THR A 29 -6.70 4.99 -2.04
CA THR A 29 -6.26 6.13 -1.22
C THR A 29 -6.62 5.97 0.25
N ILE A 30 -5.67 6.25 1.15
CA ILE A 30 -5.89 6.21 2.60
C ILE A 30 -6.87 7.34 3.00
N PRO A 31 -7.93 7.05 3.77
CA PRO A 31 -8.91 8.05 4.16
C PRO A 31 -8.28 9.22 4.93
N TYR A 32 -8.62 10.45 4.54
CA TYR A 32 -8.08 11.67 5.15
C TYR A 32 -8.27 11.75 6.67
N ARG A 33 -9.39 11.24 7.19
CA ARG A 33 -9.66 11.18 8.64
C ARG A 33 -8.61 10.37 9.39
N MET A 34 -8.10 9.29 8.79
CA MET A 34 -7.04 8.46 9.37
C MET A 34 -5.69 9.18 9.27
N ALA A 35 -5.35 9.70 8.09
CA ALA A 35 -4.12 10.45 7.85
C ALA A 35 -3.94 11.62 8.83
N ARG A 36 -5.01 12.37 9.11
CA ARG A 36 -4.99 13.51 10.05
C ARG A 36 -4.94 13.11 11.52
N LYS A 37 -5.39 11.89 11.86
CA LYS A 37 -5.37 11.39 13.25
C LYS A 37 -3.99 10.87 13.65
N THR A 38 -3.13 10.54 12.68
CA THR A 38 -1.79 10.01 12.98
C THR A 38 -0.91 11.11 13.59
N LYS A 39 -0.11 10.76 14.60
CA LYS A 39 0.88 11.66 15.20
C LYS A 39 2.22 11.65 14.46
N VAL A 40 2.36 10.82 13.42
CA VAL A 40 3.62 10.54 12.72
C VAL A 40 3.63 11.27 11.38
N ARG A 41 4.78 11.84 10.99
CA ARG A 41 4.96 12.58 9.73
C ARG A 41 5.08 11.64 8.51
N TYR A 42 4.04 10.86 8.26
CA TYR A 42 3.94 10.05 7.04
C TYR A 42 3.01 10.67 6.00
N PHE A 43 2.13 11.57 6.41
CA PHE A 43 1.14 12.18 5.52
C PHE A 43 1.38 13.68 5.39
N SER A 44 1.50 14.15 4.16
CA SER A 44 1.62 15.55 3.77
C SER A 44 0.39 15.93 2.94
N HIS A 45 -0.36 16.95 3.39
CA HIS A 45 -1.63 17.36 2.76
C HIS A 45 -2.67 16.24 2.57
N GLY A 46 -2.67 15.23 3.46
CA GLY A 46 -3.58 14.09 3.36
C GLY A 46 -3.18 13.00 2.37
N LYS A 47 -2.00 13.13 1.74
CA LYS A 47 -1.39 12.11 0.89
C LYS A 47 -0.17 11.52 1.59
N LEU A 48 0.12 10.25 1.32
CA LEU A 48 1.32 9.61 1.85
C LEU A 48 2.56 10.21 1.19
N ASP A 49 3.50 10.66 2.03
CA ASP A 49 4.76 11.26 1.60
C ASP A 49 5.82 10.16 1.48
N CYS A 50 5.88 9.53 0.31
CA CYS A 50 6.79 8.42 0.00
C CYS A 50 7.89 8.84 -0.97
N GLU A 51 9.07 8.26 -0.78
CA GLU A 51 10.17 8.42 -1.72
C GLU A 51 9.84 7.74 -3.06
N GLN A 52 10.37 8.32 -4.15
CA GLN A 52 10.13 7.82 -5.50
C GLN A 52 10.53 6.35 -5.65
N ARG A 53 11.65 5.94 -5.05
CA ARG A 53 12.13 4.55 -5.07
C ARG A 53 11.12 3.56 -4.48
N THR A 54 10.50 3.93 -3.36
CA THR A 54 9.44 3.12 -2.73
C THR A 54 8.21 3.05 -3.62
N LEU A 55 7.84 4.16 -4.26
CA LEU A 55 6.70 4.18 -5.19
C LEU A 55 6.95 3.29 -6.41
N ASP A 56 8.16 3.31 -6.96
CA ASP A 56 8.54 2.50 -8.12
C ASP A 56 8.53 1.00 -7.76
N TYR A 57 9.10 0.62 -6.61
CA TYR A 57 9.05 -0.75 -6.09
C TYR A 57 7.61 -1.24 -5.91
N VAL A 58 6.76 -0.44 -5.25
CA VAL A 58 5.35 -0.78 -5.01
C VAL A 58 4.57 -0.87 -6.33
N ARG A 59 4.87 -0.04 -7.33
CA ARG A 59 4.19 -0.10 -8.64
C ARG A 59 4.51 -1.39 -9.41
N GLU A 60 5.74 -1.86 -9.30
CA GLU A 60 6.20 -3.08 -9.96
C GLU A 60 5.68 -4.34 -9.25
N HIS A 61 5.66 -4.35 -7.92
CA HIS A 61 5.34 -5.55 -7.13
C HIS A 61 3.88 -5.63 -6.70
N CYS A 62 3.15 -4.51 -6.66
CA CYS A 62 1.76 -4.47 -6.19
C CYS A 62 0.78 -4.04 -7.28
N LYS A 63 -0.21 -4.90 -7.53
CA LYS A 63 -1.36 -4.63 -8.39
C LYS A 63 -2.60 -4.36 -7.54
N PRO A 64 -3.56 -3.55 -8.01
CA PRO A 64 -4.83 -3.35 -7.33
C PRO A 64 -5.51 -4.70 -7.03
N LEU A 65 -6.12 -4.84 -5.85
CA LEU A 65 -6.68 -6.13 -5.39
C LEU A 65 -7.65 -6.75 -6.40
N ARG A 66 -8.46 -5.90 -7.05
CA ARG A 66 -9.42 -6.30 -8.09
C ARG A 66 -8.77 -6.96 -9.30
N VAL A 67 -7.56 -6.53 -9.66
CA VAL A 67 -6.80 -7.07 -10.81
C VAL A 67 -6.07 -8.34 -10.40
N SER A 68 -5.52 -8.37 -9.18
CA SER A 68 -4.73 -9.51 -8.70
C SER A 68 -5.55 -10.79 -8.54
N ILE A 69 -6.83 -10.67 -8.18
CA ILE A 69 -7.73 -11.82 -8.03
C ILE A 69 -8.31 -12.26 -9.39
N LEU A 70 -8.32 -11.38 -10.41
CA LEU A 70 -8.87 -11.67 -11.75
C LEU A 70 -7.86 -12.30 -12.71
N CYS A 71 -6.56 -12.26 -12.37
CA CYS A 71 -5.48 -12.83 -13.18
C CYS A 71 -5.11 -14.28 -12.78
N ILE A 72 -5.90 -14.92 -11.92
CA ILE A 72 -5.78 -16.33 -11.51
C ILE A 72 -6.93 -17.09 -12.17
#